data_AF-A0A7K2JEB9-F1
#
_entry.id   AF-A0A7K2JEB9-F1
#
_cell.length_a   1.000
_cell.length_b   1.000
_cell.length_c   1.000
_cell.angle_alpha   90.00
_cell.angle_beta   90.00
_cell.angle_gamma   90.00
#
_symmetry.space_group_name_H-M   'P 1'
#
loop_
_entity.id
_entity.type
_entity.pdbx_description
1 polymer ?
#
loop_
_entity_poly.entity_id
_entity_poly.type
_entity_poly.pdbx_seq_one_letter_code
_entity_poly.pdbx_strand_id
1 'polypeptide(L)'
;PFTSVTAAARFGLGVAVTEGALQRLAAAGRVVQGEFHPAGIGQEWCDATVLRRLRRRSLAALRHELEPVPPAALGQFLPQWQHIGKGHALRGIDGLVRAVEQLQGASVPASALEKLVLPSRVADYTPSMLDELTASGEVVWAGAGSLPGKDGWVSLYLADAAPLLLPPAHPLETTAFHQSVLDSLSGGYGLFFRQIADQVRATTHPDATDPQLADALWDLAWSGRLTNDTLAPLRSLLGSGRTAGATAHRAKRAVPRGRYGSLTAAARGTSRTGPPTVAGRWSLLPAREPDTTVRAHALARALLDRHGVVTRGAVAAEGVEGGFSAVYRILAAFEETGQAR
;
A
#
# COMPACT_ATOMS: atom_id res chain seq x y z
N PRO A 1 19.02 21.54 30.67
CA PRO A 1 17.90 21.16 31.57
C PRO A 1 18.02 21.92 32.89
N PHE A 2 16.90 22.26 33.52
CA PHE A 2 16.84 22.95 34.82
C PHE A 2 15.54 22.60 35.56
N THR A 3 15.49 22.78 36.88
CA THR A 3 14.26 22.55 37.67
C THR A 3 13.49 23.85 37.89
N SER A 4 12.20 23.74 38.26
CA SER A 4 11.35 24.89 38.62
C SER A 4 11.98 25.72 39.75
N VAL A 5 12.67 25.07 40.70
CA VAL A 5 13.38 25.73 41.82
C VAL A 5 14.55 26.57 41.31
N THR A 6 15.37 26.04 40.41
CA THR A 6 16.52 26.75 39.86
C THR A 6 16.10 27.98 39.05
N ALA A 7 15.02 27.85 38.27
CA ALA A 7 14.46 28.97 37.52
C ALA A 7 13.88 30.05 38.45
N ALA A 8 13.11 29.64 39.46
CA ALA A 8 12.51 30.54 40.45
C ALA A 8 13.59 31.36 41.18
N ALA A 9 14.65 30.70 41.65
CA ALA A 9 15.79 31.34 42.30
C ALA A 9 16.52 32.34 41.39
N ARG A 10 16.71 32.00 40.10
CA ARG A 10 17.42 32.87 39.16
C ARG A 10 16.65 34.15 38.82
N PHE A 11 15.32 34.09 38.76
CA PHE A 11 14.47 35.22 38.40
C PHE A 11 13.83 35.93 39.60
N GLY A 12 14.08 35.48 40.84
CA GLY A 12 13.50 36.08 42.04
C GLY A 12 11.99 35.89 42.15
N LEU A 13 11.46 34.79 41.59
CA LEU A 13 10.02 34.48 41.56
C LEU A 13 9.68 33.36 42.55
N GLY A 14 8.41 33.28 42.96
CA GLY A 14 7.91 32.12 43.69
C GLY A 14 7.92 30.85 42.83
N VAL A 15 8.22 29.69 43.42
CA VAL A 15 8.30 28.40 42.70
C VAL A 15 6.97 28.08 42.01
N ALA A 16 5.84 28.23 42.70
CA ALA A 16 4.51 27.98 42.12
C ALA A 16 4.18 28.89 40.92
N VAL A 17 4.60 30.15 40.95
CA VAL A 17 4.41 31.10 39.85
C VAL A 17 5.27 30.72 38.65
N THR A 18 6.51 30.29 38.92
CA THR A 18 7.46 29.82 37.91
C THR A 18 6.97 28.54 37.24
N GLU A 19 6.47 27.58 38.04
CA GLU A 19 5.86 26.33 37.56
C GLU A 19 4.71 26.60 36.60
N GLY A 20 3.76 27.47 36.99
CA GLY A 20 2.63 27.83 36.13
C GLY A 20 3.05 28.53 34.84
N ALA A 21 4.11 29.34 34.87
CA ALA A 21 4.68 29.95 33.67
C ALA A 21 5.35 28.90 32.75
N LEU A 22 6.09 27.94 33.33
CA LEU A 22 6.73 26.85 32.59
C LEU A 22 5.69 25.92 31.95
N GLN A 23 4.59 25.62 32.64
CA GLN A 23 3.47 24.87 32.08
C GLN A 23 2.85 25.57 30.87
N ARG A 24 2.65 26.90 30.93
CA ARG A 24 2.18 27.68 29.76
C ARG A 24 3.19 27.65 28.61
N LEU A 25 4.49 27.75 28.90
CA LEU A 25 5.53 27.64 27.89
C LEU A 25 5.60 26.24 27.27
N ALA A 26 5.32 25.19 28.04
CA ALA A 26 5.23 23.82 27.53
C ALA A 26 3.98 23.61 26.67
N ALA A 27 2.83 24.15 27.08
CA ALA A 27 1.62 24.16 26.25
C ALA A 27 1.86 24.90 24.92
N ALA A 28 2.71 25.93 24.93
CA ALA A 28 3.17 26.64 23.72
C ALA A 28 4.34 25.95 22.98
N GLY A 29 4.78 24.77 23.41
CA GLY A 29 5.87 24.00 22.79
C GLY A 29 7.28 24.60 22.89
N ARG A 30 7.47 25.62 23.74
CA ARG A 30 8.76 26.31 23.94
C ARG A 30 9.72 25.52 24.82
N VAL A 31 9.18 24.89 25.87
CA VAL A 31 9.93 24.02 26.78
C VAL A 31 9.27 22.64 26.84
N VAL A 32 10.07 21.61 27.14
CA VAL A 32 9.61 20.24 27.34
C VAL A 32 9.87 19.86 28.78
N GLN A 33 8.91 19.18 29.39
CA GLN A 33 8.98 18.64 30.74
C GLN A 33 9.41 17.17 30.68
N GLY A 34 10.31 16.75 31.56
CA GLY A 34 10.77 15.37 31.64
C GLY A 34 11.99 15.20 32.52
N GLU A 35 12.55 13.99 32.53
CA GLU A 35 13.80 13.67 33.20
C GLU A 35 14.92 13.66 32.15
N PHE A 36 15.82 14.66 32.17
CA PHE A 36 16.84 14.83 31.14
C PHE A 36 18.26 14.53 31.63
N HIS A 37 18.50 14.58 32.94
CA HIS A 37 19.77 14.15 33.54
C HIS A 37 19.69 12.71 34.09
N PRO A 38 20.67 11.83 33.78
CA PRO A 38 20.69 10.43 34.25
C PRO A 38 20.72 10.26 35.77
N ALA A 39 21.20 11.26 36.50
CA ALA A 39 21.26 11.31 37.96
C ALA A 39 20.31 12.36 38.57
N GLY A 40 19.47 12.98 37.73
CA GLY A 40 18.48 13.96 38.17
C GLY A 40 17.32 13.27 38.88
N ILE A 41 16.84 13.88 39.96
CA ILE A 41 15.66 13.40 40.68
C ILE A 41 14.58 14.47 40.51
N GLY A 42 13.46 14.10 39.88
CA GLY A 42 12.30 14.96 39.69
C GLY A 42 12.20 15.61 38.31
N GLN A 43 11.12 16.36 38.10
CA GLN A 43 10.81 16.97 36.82
C GLN A 43 11.74 18.13 36.48
N GLU A 44 12.31 18.06 35.28
CA GLU A 44 13.13 19.10 34.69
C GLU A 44 12.44 19.70 33.46
N TRP A 45 12.90 20.90 33.12
CA TRP A 45 12.48 21.64 31.95
C TRP A 45 13.68 21.84 31.03
N CYS A 46 13.44 21.75 29.73
CA CYS A 46 14.45 22.01 28.72
C CYS A 46 13.83 22.78 27.56
N ASP A 47 14.56 23.74 26.98
CA ASP A 47 14.11 24.39 25.75
C ASP A 47 14.04 23.36 24.61
N ALA A 48 12.92 23.36 23.88
CA ALA A 48 12.63 22.36 22.85
C ALA A 48 13.63 22.39 21.68
N THR A 49 14.25 23.55 21.39
CA THR A 49 15.27 23.68 20.35
C THR A 49 16.63 23.16 20.81
N VAL A 50 16.98 23.41 22.08
CA VAL A 50 18.22 22.89 22.70
C VAL A 50 18.18 21.37 22.79
N LEU A 51 17.05 20.80 23.25
CA LEU A 51 16.88 19.35 23.35
C LEU A 51 17.01 18.68 21.97
N ARG A 52 16.39 19.24 20.93
CA ARG A 52 16.54 18.75 19.55
C ARG A 52 17.99 18.81 19.06
N ARG A 53 18.70 19.92 19.33
CA ARG A 53 20.12 20.06 18.96
C ARG A 53 21.00 19.04 19.67
N LEU A 54 20.76 18.77 20.95
CA LEU A 54 21.47 17.74 21.71
C LEU A 54 21.20 16.35 21.14
N ARG A 55 19.93 15.97 20.93
CA ARG A 55 19.57 14.69 20.31
C ARG A 55 20.23 14.48 18.94
N ARG A 56 20.19 15.49 18.07
CA ARG A 56 20.82 15.43 16.75
C ARG A 56 22.34 15.22 16.83
N ARG A 57 23.02 15.86 17.79
CA ARG A 57 24.47 15.66 18.01
C ARG A 57 24.78 14.27 18.56
N SER A 58 23.98 13.77 19.49
CA SER A 58 24.10 12.40 20.01
C SER A 58 23.89 11.35 18.91
N LEU A 59 22.88 11.54 18.06
CA LEU A 59 22.64 10.68 16.89
C LEU A 59 23.80 10.76 15.89
N ALA A 60 24.33 11.95 15.62
CA ALA A 60 25.49 12.09 14.73
C ALA A 60 26.73 11.36 15.26
N ALA A 61 26.96 11.36 16.57
CA ALA A 61 28.02 10.58 17.20
C ALA A 61 27.77 9.07 17.06
N LEU A 62 26.55 8.60 17.34
CA LEU A 62 26.15 7.20 17.15
C LEU A 62 26.24 6.75 15.68
N ARG A 63 25.95 7.64 14.72
CA ARG A 63 26.15 7.37 13.28
C ARG A 63 27.62 7.19 12.92
N HIS A 64 28.54 7.86 13.61
CA HIS A 64 29.98 7.63 13.43
C HIS A 64 30.44 6.29 14.02
N GLU A 65 29.68 5.74 14.97
CA GLU A 65 29.92 4.40 15.54
C GLU A 65 29.28 3.28 14.70
N LEU A 66 28.38 3.60 13.76
CA LEU A 66 27.79 2.64 12.83
C LEU A 66 28.81 2.22 11.76
N GLU A 67 29.37 1.03 11.92
CA GLU A 67 30.28 0.44 10.95
C GLU A 67 29.56 0.11 9.63
N PRO A 68 30.09 0.54 8.46
CA PRO A 68 29.53 0.18 7.17
C PRO A 68 29.48 -1.35 6.97
N VAL A 69 28.29 -1.88 6.76
CA VAL A 69 28.10 -3.31 6.52
C VAL A 69 28.42 -3.63 5.05
N PRO A 70 29.15 -4.73 4.75
CA PRO A 70 29.45 -5.11 3.37
C PRO A 70 28.16 -5.43 2.58
N PRO A 71 28.12 -5.17 1.25
CA PRO A 71 26.95 -5.45 0.41
C PRO A 71 26.44 -6.91 0.47
N ALA A 72 27.34 -7.87 0.72
CA ALA A 72 26.99 -9.27 0.89
C ALA A 72 26.03 -9.50 2.08
N ALA A 73 26.14 -8.71 3.15
CA ALA A 73 25.23 -8.82 4.28
C ALA A 73 23.81 -8.36 3.91
N LEU A 74 23.68 -7.28 3.11
CA LEU A 74 22.39 -6.85 2.59
C LEU A 74 21.75 -7.95 1.72
N GLY A 75 22.56 -8.63 0.91
CA GLY A 75 22.13 -9.77 0.10
C GLY A 75 21.64 -10.98 0.92
N GLN A 76 22.17 -11.19 2.13
CA GLN A 76 21.71 -12.23 3.05
C GLN A 76 20.48 -11.80 3.86
N PHE A 77 20.42 -10.52 4.24
CA PHE A 77 19.35 -9.92 5.01
C PHE A 77 18.04 -9.84 4.22
N LEU A 78 18.08 -9.31 3.00
CA LEU A 78 16.87 -8.98 2.24
C LEU A 78 15.93 -10.18 1.99
N PRO A 79 16.39 -11.37 1.58
CA PRO A 79 15.50 -12.52 1.43
C PRO A 79 14.81 -12.90 2.73
N GLN A 80 15.52 -12.87 3.87
CA GLN A 80 14.95 -13.17 5.18
C GLN A 80 13.94 -12.11 5.61
N TRP A 81 14.28 -10.83 5.42
CA TRP A 81 13.40 -9.69 5.68
C TRP A 81 12.12 -9.78 4.87
N GLN A 82 12.22 -10.22 3.61
CA GLN A 82 11.11 -10.41 2.68
C GLN A 82 10.38 -11.75 2.84
N HIS A 83 10.69 -12.53 3.88
CA HIS A 83 10.10 -13.84 4.15
C HIS A 83 10.29 -14.87 3.04
N ILE A 84 11.35 -14.73 2.24
CA ILE A 84 11.71 -15.64 1.16
C ILE A 84 12.71 -16.68 1.66
N GLY A 85 12.36 -17.96 1.51
CA GLY A 85 13.24 -19.09 1.82
C GLY A 85 12.76 -19.95 2.98
N LYS A 86 13.45 -21.08 3.20
CA LYS A 86 13.07 -22.06 4.23
C LYS A 86 13.29 -21.46 5.63
N GLY A 87 12.28 -21.55 6.48
CA GLY A 87 12.35 -21.11 7.88
C GLY A 87 11.82 -19.70 8.17
N HIS A 88 11.62 -18.87 7.14
CA HIS A 88 11.12 -17.49 7.27
C HIS A 88 9.76 -17.25 6.61
N ALA A 89 9.26 -18.25 5.87
CA ALA A 89 7.98 -18.17 5.20
C ALA A 89 6.83 -18.04 6.21
N LEU A 90 5.98 -17.07 5.94
CA LEU A 90 4.73 -16.81 6.63
C LEU A 90 3.72 -17.94 6.34
N ARG A 91 2.64 -18.00 7.11
CA ARG A 91 1.60 -19.01 6.97
C ARG A 91 0.21 -18.44 7.23
N GLY A 92 -0.79 -19.02 6.58
CA GLY A 92 -2.19 -18.66 6.76
C GLY A 92 -2.53 -17.23 6.33
N ILE A 93 -3.72 -16.79 6.74
CA ILE A 93 -4.28 -15.48 6.38
C ILE A 93 -3.49 -14.34 7.04
N ASP A 94 -3.16 -14.45 8.32
CA ASP A 94 -2.35 -13.43 9.02
C ASP A 94 -0.97 -13.25 8.37
N GLY A 95 -0.36 -14.36 7.94
CA GLY A 95 0.88 -14.34 7.17
C GLY A 95 0.72 -13.66 5.81
N LEU A 96 -0.42 -13.84 5.14
CA LEU A 96 -0.72 -13.13 3.90
C LEU A 96 -0.92 -11.62 4.14
N VAL A 97 -1.64 -11.22 5.18
CA VAL A 97 -1.79 -9.80 5.55
C VAL A 97 -0.42 -9.16 5.79
N ARG A 98 0.46 -9.83 6.53
CA ARG A 98 1.83 -9.34 6.76
C ARG A 98 2.64 -9.24 5.47
N ALA A 99 2.50 -10.20 4.55
CA ALA A 99 3.14 -10.13 3.24
C ALA A 99 2.62 -8.95 2.41
N VAL A 100 1.31 -8.68 2.45
CA VAL A 100 0.68 -7.54 1.77
C VAL A 100 1.13 -6.22 2.39
N GLU A 101 1.14 -6.11 3.72
CA GLU A 101 1.63 -4.94 4.47
C GLU A 101 3.08 -4.60 4.06
N GLN A 102 3.92 -5.61 3.86
CA GLN A 102 5.30 -5.40 3.43
C GLN A 102 5.41 -5.02 1.94
N LEU A 103 4.52 -5.53 1.08
CA LEU A 103 4.56 -5.32 -0.37
C LEU A 103 3.71 -4.16 -0.88
N GLN A 104 2.92 -3.53 -0.01
CA GLN A 104 1.87 -2.60 -0.45
C GLN A 104 2.39 -1.47 -1.34
N GLY A 105 1.77 -1.28 -2.50
CA GLY A 105 2.22 -0.32 -3.50
C GLY A 105 3.43 -0.71 -4.34
N ALA A 106 4.05 -1.88 -4.13
CA ALA A 106 4.98 -2.45 -5.11
C ALA A 106 4.18 -2.96 -6.31
N SER A 107 4.55 -2.56 -7.52
CA SER A 107 3.93 -3.08 -8.74
C SER A 107 4.61 -4.36 -9.20
N VAL A 108 3.82 -5.41 -9.41
CA VAL A 108 4.27 -6.70 -9.92
C VAL A 108 3.42 -7.12 -11.11
N PRO A 109 3.91 -7.96 -12.03
CA PRO A 109 3.05 -8.51 -13.08
C PRO A 109 1.91 -9.31 -12.45
N ALA A 110 0.69 -9.10 -12.90
CA ALA A 110 -0.50 -9.78 -12.40
C ALA A 110 -0.36 -11.30 -12.54
N SER A 111 0.25 -11.76 -13.63
CA SER A 111 0.55 -13.18 -13.83
C SER A 111 1.58 -13.77 -12.86
N ALA A 112 2.41 -12.94 -12.21
CA ALA A 112 3.43 -13.34 -11.23
C ALA A 112 2.93 -13.33 -9.79
N LEU A 113 1.95 -12.47 -9.47
CA LEU A 113 1.50 -12.20 -8.10
C LEU A 113 1.19 -13.49 -7.32
N GLU A 114 0.27 -14.30 -7.82
CA GLU A 114 -0.19 -15.52 -7.15
C GLU A 114 0.62 -16.78 -7.52
N LYS A 115 1.63 -16.65 -8.38
CA LYS A 115 2.48 -17.79 -8.81
C LYS A 115 3.87 -17.76 -8.19
N LEU A 116 4.43 -16.57 -8.04
CA LEU A 116 5.80 -16.35 -7.64
C LEU A 116 5.85 -15.49 -6.37
N VAL A 117 5.16 -14.35 -6.34
CA VAL A 117 5.34 -13.32 -5.31
C VAL A 117 4.76 -13.73 -3.95
N LEU A 118 3.49 -14.14 -3.93
CA LEU A 118 2.82 -14.55 -2.69
C LEU A 118 3.25 -15.97 -2.24
N PRO A 119 3.31 -16.99 -3.13
CA PRO A 119 3.76 -18.32 -2.72
C PRO A 119 5.23 -18.39 -2.26
N SER A 120 6.09 -17.45 -2.66
CA SER A 120 7.47 -17.40 -2.13
C SER A 120 7.55 -16.89 -0.70
N ARG A 121 6.49 -16.23 -0.20
CA ARG A 121 6.42 -15.60 1.12
C ARG A 121 5.50 -16.33 2.08
N VAL A 122 4.42 -16.93 1.57
CA VAL A 122 3.40 -17.63 2.35
C VAL A 122 3.37 -19.09 1.92
N ALA A 123 3.78 -20.00 2.80
CA ALA A 123 4.08 -21.39 2.45
C ALA A 123 2.85 -22.19 1.99
N ASP A 124 1.68 -21.90 2.56
CA ASP A 124 0.39 -22.53 2.32
C ASP A 124 -0.55 -21.62 1.53
N TYR A 125 0.00 -20.67 0.75
CA TYR A 125 -0.79 -19.74 -0.04
C TYR A 125 -1.80 -20.46 -0.94
N THR A 126 -3.06 -20.07 -0.80
CA THR A 126 -4.12 -20.45 -1.73
C THR A 126 -4.85 -19.20 -2.21
N PRO A 127 -5.33 -19.16 -3.47
CA PRO A 127 -6.04 -17.99 -4.01
C PRO A 127 -7.26 -17.55 -3.18
N SER A 128 -7.91 -18.50 -2.49
CA SER A 128 -9.05 -18.22 -1.60
C SER A 128 -8.70 -17.32 -0.42
N MET A 129 -7.46 -17.36 0.08
CA MET A 129 -7.03 -16.49 1.18
C MET A 129 -7.05 -15.02 0.75
N LEU A 130 -6.59 -14.72 -0.47
CA LEU A 130 -6.61 -13.35 -0.98
C LEU A 130 -8.02 -12.93 -1.40
N ASP A 131 -8.84 -13.85 -1.90
CA ASP A 131 -10.26 -13.59 -2.16
C ASP A 131 -11.02 -13.25 -0.88
N GLU A 132 -10.73 -13.93 0.23
CA GLU A 132 -11.32 -13.64 1.53
C GLU A 132 -10.99 -12.20 1.99
N LEU A 133 -9.71 -11.82 1.94
CA LEU A 133 -9.26 -10.48 2.34
C LEU A 133 -9.79 -9.35 1.43
N THR A 134 -9.97 -9.64 0.14
CA THR A 134 -10.54 -8.65 -0.80
C THR A 134 -12.05 -8.54 -0.67
N ALA A 135 -12.74 -9.65 -0.39
CA ALA A 135 -14.18 -9.66 -0.16
C ALA A 135 -14.57 -9.07 1.21
N SER A 136 -13.74 -9.23 2.24
CA SER A 136 -13.90 -8.58 3.54
C SER A 136 -13.58 -7.08 3.49
N GLY A 137 -12.90 -6.63 2.44
CA GLY A 137 -12.47 -5.25 2.27
C GLY A 137 -11.25 -4.88 3.10
N GLU A 138 -10.49 -5.86 3.60
CA GLU A 138 -9.22 -5.64 4.31
C GLU A 138 -8.07 -5.34 3.34
N VAL A 139 -8.11 -5.94 2.15
CA VAL A 139 -7.13 -5.74 1.08
C VAL A 139 -7.81 -5.19 -0.16
N VAL A 140 -7.18 -4.18 -0.78
CA VAL A 140 -7.58 -3.60 -2.06
C VAL A 140 -6.49 -3.88 -3.08
N TRP A 141 -6.87 -4.20 -4.31
CA TRP A 141 -5.94 -4.31 -5.44
C TRP A 141 -6.19 -3.22 -6.46
N ALA A 142 -5.13 -2.71 -7.09
CA ALA A 142 -5.22 -1.71 -8.14
C ALA A 142 -4.34 -2.12 -9.33
N GLY A 143 -4.82 -1.81 -10.54
CA GLY A 143 -3.98 -1.87 -11.74
C GLY A 143 -2.99 -0.70 -11.77
N ALA A 144 -1.80 -0.97 -12.29
CA ALA A 144 -0.68 -0.03 -12.43
C ALA A 144 -0.17 0.03 -13.88
N GLY A 145 -1.09 -0.13 -14.84
CA GLY A 145 -0.82 -0.16 -16.27
C GLY A 145 -0.95 -1.56 -16.89
N SER A 146 -1.25 -1.59 -18.19
CA SER A 146 -1.36 -2.83 -18.98
C SER A 146 -0.01 -3.30 -19.51
N LEU A 147 0.16 -4.61 -19.65
CA LEU A 147 1.27 -5.22 -20.38
C LEU A 147 0.74 -5.84 -21.70
N PRO A 148 1.62 -6.12 -22.69
CA PRO A 148 1.20 -6.81 -23.90
C PRO A 148 0.46 -8.12 -23.60
N GLY A 149 -0.60 -8.39 -24.38
CA GLY A 149 -1.43 -9.59 -24.21
C GLY A 149 -2.61 -9.36 -23.27
N LYS A 150 -2.73 -10.20 -22.23
CA LYS A 150 -3.83 -10.16 -21.24
C LYS A 150 -3.30 -9.96 -19.81
N ASP A 151 -2.08 -9.43 -19.68
CA ASP A 151 -1.39 -9.19 -18.41
C ASP A 151 -1.31 -7.69 -18.11
N GLY A 152 -0.91 -7.36 -16.90
CA GLY A 152 -0.79 -5.97 -16.45
C GLY A 152 0.03 -5.90 -15.17
N TRP A 153 0.39 -4.68 -14.78
CA TRP A 153 0.96 -4.43 -13.47
C TRP A 153 -0.17 -4.30 -12.45
N VAL A 154 0.01 -4.89 -11.28
CA VAL A 154 -0.90 -4.77 -10.15
C VAL A 154 -0.14 -4.49 -8.88
N SER A 155 -0.81 -3.83 -7.95
CA SER A 155 -0.34 -3.59 -6.59
C SER A 155 -1.46 -3.94 -5.61
N LEU A 156 -1.05 -4.45 -4.44
CA LEU A 156 -1.94 -4.69 -3.32
C LEU A 156 -1.76 -3.59 -2.28
N TYR A 157 -2.80 -3.35 -1.48
CA TYR A 157 -2.81 -2.38 -0.40
C TYR A 157 -3.67 -2.90 0.74
N LEU A 158 -3.29 -2.61 1.98
CA LEU A 158 -4.27 -2.64 3.06
C LEU A 158 -5.26 -1.51 2.86
N ALA A 159 -6.53 -1.74 3.20
CA ALA A 159 -7.60 -0.80 2.87
C ALA A 159 -7.43 0.58 3.54
N ASP A 160 -6.90 0.61 4.76
CA ASP A 160 -6.58 1.83 5.51
C ASP A 160 -5.36 2.59 4.93
N ALA A 161 -4.38 1.86 4.38
CA ALA A 161 -3.20 2.43 3.75
C ALA A 161 -3.42 2.83 2.27
N ALA A 162 -4.45 2.31 1.61
CA ALA A 162 -4.70 2.55 0.19
C ALA A 162 -4.84 4.06 -0.15
N PRO A 163 -5.63 4.88 0.57
CA PRO A 163 -5.70 6.34 0.32
C PRO A 163 -4.33 7.04 0.38
N LEU A 164 -3.43 6.52 1.23
CA LEU A 164 -2.10 7.10 1.47
C LEU A 164 -1.11 6.69 0.38
N LEU A 165 -1.16 5.45 -0.07
CA LEU A 165 -0.12 4.83 -0.91
C LEU A 165 -0.49 4.73 -2.39
N LEU A 166 -1.77 4.82 -2.75
CA LEU A 166 -2.18 4.76 -4.16
C LEU A 166 -1.48 5.85 -4.99
N PRO A 167 -0.88 5.50 -6.14
CA PRO A 167 -0.32 6.48 -7.06
C PRO A 167 -1.46 7.26 -7.75
N PRO A 168 -1.15 8.39 -8.42
CA PRO A 168 -2.07 8.97 -9.38
C PRO A 168 -2.50 7.93 -10.41
N ALA A 169 -3.76 7.97 -10.85
CA ALA A 169 -4.23 7.11 -11.94
C ALA A 169 -3.36 7.32 -13.18
N HIS A 170 -3.06 6.22 -13.89
CA HIS A 170 -2.27 6.29 -15.10
C HIS A 170 -3.00 7.09 -16.19
N PRO A 171 -2.26 7.78 -17.08
CA PRO A 171 -2.84 8.46 -18.22
C PRO A 171 -3.69 7.50 -19.06
N LEU A 172 -4.95 7.87 -19.25
CA LEU A 172 -5.91 7.16 -20.09
C LEU A 172 -6.78 8.23 -20.76
N GLU A 173 -6.90 8.18 -22.08
CA GLU A 173 -7.85 9.02 -22.81
C GLU A 173 -9.27 8.50 -22.53
N THR A 174 -9.94 9.14 -21.58
CA THR A 174 -11.30 8.75 -21.19
C THR A 174 -12.30 9.16 -22.26
N THR A 175 -12.96 8.18 -22.85
CA THR A 175 -14.06 8.38 -23.80
C THR A 175 -15.36 8.65 -23.04
N ALA A 176 -16.41 9.09 -23.74
CA ALA A 176 -17.76 9.21 -23.14
C ALA A 176 -18.26 7.87 -22.58
N PHE A 177 -17.81 6.76 -23.18
CA PHE A 177 -18.13 5.42 -22.73
C PHE A 177 -17.45 5.10 -21.39
N HIS A 178 -16.15 5.42 -21.26
CA HIS A 178 -15.43 5.32 -19.98
C HIS A 178 -16.09 6.16 -18.89
N GLN A 179 -16.49 7.39 -19.23
CA GLN A 179 -17.13 8.29 -18.26
C GLN A 179 -18.47 7.74 -17.78
N SER A 180 -19.30 7.19 -18.68
CA SER A 180 -20.57 6.56 -18.31
C SER A 180 -20.40 5.40 -17.32
N VAL A 181 -19.34 4.60 -17.48
CA VAL A 181 -19.01 3.52 -16.53
C VAL A 181 -18.58 4.10 -15.18
N LEU A 182 -17.74 5.13 -15.16
CA LEU A 182 -17.33 5.81 -13.92
C LEU A 182 -18.52 6.43 -13.19
N ASP A 183 -19.44 7.08 -13.92
CA ASP A 183 -20.63 7.71 -13.39
C ASP A 183 -21.58 6.68 -12.74
N SER A 184 -21.71 5.49 -13.35
CA SER A 184 -22.49 4.38 -12.77
C SER A 184 -21.96 3.92 -11.40
N LEU A 185 -20.67 4.08 -11.15
CA LEU A 185 -19.98 3.68 -9.91
C LEU A 185 -19.79 4.84 -8.92
N SER A 186 -20.24 6.05 -9.26
CA SER A 186 -20.07 7.26 -8.44
C SER A 186 -20.81 7.20 -7.09
N GLY A 187 -21.77 6.29 -6.94
CA GLY A 187 -22.53 6.09 -5.70
C GLY A 187 -21.71 5.54 -4.51
N GLY A 188 -20.43 5.19 -4.71
CA GLY A 188 -19.53 4.79 -3.64
C GLY A 188 -19.67 3.33 -3.18
N TYR A 189 -20.45 2.52 -3.89
CA TYR A 189 -20.63 1.09 -3.64
C TYR A 189 -20.20 0.25 -4.85
N GLY A 190 -19.86 -1.01 -4.58
CA GLY A 190 -19.54 -1.96 -5.64
C GLY A 190 -20.79 -2.46 -6.37
N LEU A 191 -20.73 -2.49 -7.71
CA LEU A 191 -21.78 -3.01 -8.57
C LEU A 191 -21.34 -4.28 -9.31
N PHE A 192 -22.26 -5.22 -9.48
CA PHE A 192 -22.05 -6.33 -10.40
C PHE A 192 -22.10 -5.85 -11.85
N PHE A 193 -21.38 -6.55 -12.74
CA PHE A 193 -21.30 -6.21 -14.16
C PHE A 193 -22.66 -5.93 -14.83
N ARG A 194 -23.71 -6.70 -14.51
CA ARG A 194 -25.04 -6.49 -15.07
C ARG A 194 -25.69 -5.18 -14.64
N GLN A 195 -25.50 -4.78 -13.38
CA GLN A 195 -26.03 -3.50 -12.89
C GLN A 195 -25.36 -2.32 -13.60
N ILE A 196 -24.04 -2.42 -13.82
CA ILE A 196 -23.27 -1.43 -14.60
C ILE A 196 -23.78 -1.39 -16.04
N ALA A 197 -23.91 -2.56 -16.68
CA ALA A 197 -24.39 -2.67 -18.06
C ALA A 197 -25.80 -2.09 -18.25
N ASP A 198 -26.72 -2.41 -17.34
CA ASP A 198 -28.10 -1.93 -17.40
C ASP A 198 -28.16 -0.41 -17.19
N GLN A 199 -27.38 0.14 -16.24
CA GLN A 199 -27.31 1.59 -16.02
C GLN A 199 -26.72 2.33 -17.22
N VAL A 200 -25.61 1.85 -17.78
CA VAL A 200 -24.97 2.48 -18.95
C VAL A 200 -25.87 2.42 -20.18
N ARG A 201 -26.57 1.30 -20.41
CA ARG A 201 -27.52 1.15 -21.53
C ARG A 201 -28.76 2.01 -21.36
N ALA A 202 -29.25 2.16 -20.14
CA ALA A 202 -30.45 2.95 -19.86
C ALA A 202 -30.23 4.46 -20.03
N THR A 203 -29.01 4.96 -19.83
CA THR A 203 -28.74 6.41 -19.77
C THR A 203 -28.03 6.96 -21.00
N THR A 204 -26.94 6.33 -21.44
CA THR A 204 -26.02 6.96 -22.40
C THR A 204 -25.69 6.10 -23.62
N HIS A 205 -25.68 4.77 -23.49
CA HIS A 205 -25.21 3.87 -24.55
C HIS A 205 -26.10 2.63 -24.72
N PRO A 206 -27.32 2.74 -25.30
CA PRO A 206 -28.28 1.64 -25.39
C PRO A 206 -27.78 0.43 -26.17
N ASP A 207 -26.94 0.64 -27.19
CA ASP A 207 -26.39 -0.42 -28.05
C ASP A 207 -25.08 -1.03 -27.52
N ALA A 208 -24.64 -0.66 -26.31
CA ALA A 208 -23.37 -1.12 -25.75
C ALA A 208 -23.36 -2.65 -25.56
N THR A 209 -22.40 -3.34 -26.18
CA THR A 209 -22.29 -4.79 -26.05
C THR A 209 -21.54 -5.20 -24.78
N ASP A 210 -21.78 -6.42 -24.28
CA ASP A 210 -21.06 -6.96 -23.11
C ASP A 210 -19.53 -6.93 -23.29
N PRO A 211 -18.95 -7.29 -24.46
CA PRO A 211 -17.51 -7.21 -24.67
C PRO A 211 -16.97 -5.77 -24.60
N GLN A 212 -17.66 -4.80 -25.20
CA GLN A 212 -17.23 -3.39 -25.13
C GLN A 212 -17.20 -2.89 -23.68
N LEU A 213 -18.24 -3.19 -22.90
CA LEU A 213 -18.28 -2.85 -21.47
C LEU A 213 -17.17 -3.55 -20.68
N ALA A 214 -16.88 -4.81 -20.99
CA ALA A 214 -15.81 -5.55 -20.34
C ALA A 214 -14.43 -4.96 -20.64
N ASP A 215 -14.17 -4.57 -21.89
CA ASP A 215 -12.92 -3.92 -22.29
C ASP A 215 -12.78 -2.55 -21.59
N ALA A 216 -13.83 -1.73 -21.55
CA ALA A 216 -13.84 -0.45 -20.85
C ALA A 216 -13.60 -0.58 -19.33
N LEU A 217 -14.17 -1.59 -18.67
CA LEU A 217 -13.90 -1.88 -17.27
C LEU A 217 -12.43 -2.23 -17.03
N TRP A 218 -11.84 -3.03 -17.91
CA TRP A 218 -10.43 -3.41 -17.81
C TRP A 218 -9.48 -2.25 -18.12
N ASP A 219 -9.79 -1.40 -19.11
CA ASP A 219 -9.02 -0.19 -19.38
C ASP A 219 -9.00 0.73 -18.15
N LEU A 220 -10.16 0.93 -17.52
CA LEU A 220 -10.28 1.70 -16.29
C LEU A 220 -9.57 1.04 -15.09
N ALA A 221 -9.66 -0.29 -14.95
CA ALA A 221 -8.96 -1.04 -13.91
C ALA A 221 -7.44 -0.95 -14.07
N TRP A 222 -6.93 -1.13 -15.30
CA TRP A 222 -5.50 -1.00 -15.61
C TRP A 222 -4.97 0.42 -15.45
N SER A 223 -5.81 1.43 -15.67
CA SER A 223 -5.45 2.81 -15.38
C SER A 223 -5.41 3.14 -13.88
N GLY A 224 -5.77 2.20 -13.00
CA GLY A 224 -5.78 2.41 -11.56
C GLY A 224 -6.97 3.25 -11.09
N ARG A 225 -8.13 3.13 -11.75
CA ARG A 225 -9.37 3.82 -11.36
C ARG A 225 -10.40 2.89 -10.70
N LEU A 226 -10.40 1.62 -11.10
CA LEU A 226 -11.33 0.61 -10.61
C LEU A 226 -10.62 -0.50 -9.85
N THR A 227 -11.36 -1.13 -8.94
CA THR A 227 -10.99 -2.35 -8.23
C THR A 227 -12.16 -3.34 -8.23
N ASN A 228 -11.93 -4.54 -7.73
CA ASN A 228 -12.93 -5.59 -7.58
C ASN A 228 -12.81 -6.28 -6.21
N ASP A 229 -13.92 -6.74 -5.67
CA ASP A 229 -13.98 -7.47 -4.38
C ASP A 229 -13.35 -8.88 -4.41
N THR A 230 -12.80 -9.31 -5.54
CA THR A 230 -12.03 -10.55 -5.68
C THR A 230 -10.99 -10.44 -6.80
N LEU A 231 -9.97 -11.31 -6.80
CA LEU A 231 -9.07 -11.49 -7.95
C LEU A 231 -9.59 -12.51 -8.97
N ALA A 232 -10.75 -13.13 -8.75
CA ALA A 232 -11.37 -14.06 -9.70
C ALA A 232 -11.47 -13.54 -11.15
N PRO A 233 -11.96 -12.31 -11.43
CA PRO A 233 -12.00 -11.78 -12.80
C PRO A 233 -10.60 -11.62 -13.41
N LEU A 234 -9.61 -11.20 -12.60
CA LEU A 234 -8.22 -11.09 -13.02
C LEU A 234 -7.61 -12.44 -13.38
N ARG A 235 -7.82 -13.47 -12.55
CA ARG A 235 -7.40 -14.84 -12.86
C ARG A 235 -8.05 -15.37 -14.13
N SER A 236 -9.33 -15.08 -14.35
CA SER A 236 -10.04 -15.46 -15.58
C SER A 236 -9.46 -14.74 -16.80
N LEU A 237 -9.13 -13.45 -16.69
CA LEU A 237 -8.52 -12.67 -17.77
C LEU A 237 -7.15 -13.26 -18.14
N LEU A 238 -6.29 -13.50 -17.16
CA LEU A 238 -4.97 -14.11 -17.35
C LEU A 238 -5.05 -15.53 -17.93
N GLY A 239 -6.04 -16.32 -17.52
CA GLY A 239 -6.30 -17.66 -18.03
C GLY A 239 -6.89 -17.71 -19.44
N SER A 240 -7.42 -16.60 -19.95
CA SER A 240 -8.02 -16.49 -21.29
C SER A 240 -6.98 -16.31 -22.41
N GLY A 241 -5.73 -15.98 -22.08
CA GLY A 241 -4.62 -15.86 -23.04
C GLY A 241 -4.22 -17.20 -23.63
N ARG A 242 -4.59 -17.45 -24.90
CA ARG A 242 -4.40 -18.75 -25.58
C ARG A 242 -3.06 -18.87 -26.33
N THR A 243 -2.34 -17.78 -26.55
CA THR A 243 -1.10 -17.73 -27.34
C THR A 243 0.16 -17.75 -26.47
N ALA A 244 1.26 -18.29 -27.00
CA ALA A 244 2.57 -18.16 -26.37
C ALA A 244 2.94 -16.67 -26.26
N GLY A 245 3.34 -16.22 -25.07
CA GLY A 245 3.63 -14.80 -24.80
C GLY A 245 2.43 -13.94 -24.40
N ALA A 246 1.22 -14.49 -24.27
CA ALA A 246 0.03 -13.72 -23.86
C ALA A 246 0.07 -13.19 -22.41
N THR A 247 0.94 -13.77 -21.56
CA THR A 247 1.19 -13.37 -20.17
C THR A 247 2.67 -13.51 -19.86
N ALA A 248 3.24 -12.64 -19.02
CA ALA A 248 4.65 -12.71 -18.64
C ALA A 248 5.01 -14.04 -17.97
N HIS A 249 4.09 -14.59 -17.16
CA HIS A 249 4.23 -15.91 -16.53
C HIS A 249 3.04 -16.80 -16.87
N ARG A 250 3.28 -17.87 -17.63
CA ARG A 250 2.22 -18.79 -18.09
C ARG A 250 1.50 -19.45 -16.90
N ALA A 251 0.19 -19.34 -16.84
CA ALA A 251 -0.60 -20.08 -15.85
C ALA A 251 -0.73 -21.57 -16.23
N LYS A 252 -0.52 -22.47 -15.27
CA LYS A 252 -1.02 -23.85 -15.40
C LYS A 252 -2.55 -23.78 -15.36
N ARG A 253 -3.19 -24.42 -16.33
CA ARG A 253 -4.65 -24.48 -16.44
C ARG A 253 -5.22 -25.08 -15.15
N ALA A 254 -6.07 -24.33 -14.44
CA ALA A 254 -6.93 -24.92 -13.43
C ALA A 254 -7.89 -25.87 -14.16
N VAL A 255 -7.92 -27.14 -13.76
CA VAL A 255 -8.90 -28.09 -14.28
C VAL A 255 -10.27 -27.55 -13.88
N PRO A 256 -11.20 -27.29 -14.83
CA PRO A 256 -12.54 -26.87 -14.49
C PRO A 256 -13.11 -27.90 -13.51
N ARG A 257 -13.74 -27.44 -12.42
CA ARG A 257 -14.53 -28.35 -11.57
C ARG A 257 -15.60 -28.97 -12.46
N GLY A 258 -15.35 -30.18 -12.92
CA GLY A 258 -16.30 -30.96 -13.69
C GLY A 258 -17.48 -31.24 -12.79
N ARG A 259 -18.60 -30.55 -13.01
CA ARG A 259 -19.89 -31.06 -12.53
C ARG A 259 -20.14 -32.35 -13.30
N TYR A 260 -19.93 -33.48 -12.65
CA TYR A 260 -20.49 -34.75 -13.11
C TYR A 260 -22.00 -34.56 -13.26
N GLY A 261 -22.53 -34.75 -14.47
CA GLY A 261 -23.97 -34.96 -14.69
C GLY A 261 -24.83 -33.74 -15.04
N SER A 262 -24.35 -32.74 -15.80
CA SER A 262 -25.26 -31.76 -16.41
C SER A 262 -25.29 -31.89 -17.94
N LEU A 263 -26.37 -32.52 -18.44
CA LEU A 263 -26.68 -32.71 -19.86
C LEU A 263 -27.12 -31.42 -20.58
N THR A 264 -26.76 -30.23 -20.09
CA THR A 264 -27.16 -28.94 -20.69
C THR A 264 -25.98 -28.15 -21.26
N ALA A 265 -25.00 -28.85 -21.83
CA ALA A 265 -23.88 -28.20 -22.52
C ALA A 265 -24.30 -27.42 -23.79
N ALA A 266 -25.48 -27.72 -24.34
CA ALA A 266 -26.04 -27.12 -25.57
C ALA A 266 -26.94 -25.89 -25.33
N ALA A 267 -27.17 -25.47 -24.08
CA ALA A 267 -27.96 -24.29 -23.74
C ALA A 267 -27.22 -23.41 -22.73
N ARG A 268 -26.01 -22.96 -23.08
CA ARG A 268 -25.41 -21.80 -22.39
C ARG A 268 -26.11 -20.53 -22.88
N GLY A 269 -27.34 -20.33 -22.41
CA GLY A 269 -27.96 -19.01 -22.42
C GLY A 269 -27.00 -17.99 -21.80
N THR A 270 -27.11 -16.73 -22.20
CA THR A 270 -26.37 -15.60 -21.63
C THR A 270 -26.27 -15.75 -20.11
N SER A 271 -25.05 -15.96 -19.62
CA SER A 271 -24.79 -16.04 -18.18
C SER A 271 -25.45 -14.85 -17.49
N ARG A 272 -26.34 -15.12 -16.53
CA ARG A 272 -27.03 -14.10 -15.72
C ARG A 272 -26.04 -13.21 -14.96
N THR A 273 -24.77 -13.62 -14.83
CA THR A 273 -23.72 -12.90 -14.12
C THR A 273 -22.71 -12.19 -15.03
N GLY A 274 -22.84 -12.30 -16.36
CA GLY A 274 -21.86 -11.75 -17.31
C GLY A 274 -20.68 -12.69 -17.59
N PRO A 275 -19.70 -12.24 -18.39
CA PRO A 275 -18.47 -12.98 -18.65
C PRO A 275 -17.65 -13.21 -17.37
N PRO A 276 -16.93 -14.34 -17.23
CA PRO A 276 -16.14 -14.64 -16.03
C PRO A 276 -14.98 -13.66 -15.80
N THR A 277 -14.52 -12.97 -16.85
CA THR A 277 -13.49 -11.92 -16.80
C THR A 277 -13.96 -10.63 -16.15
N VAL A 278 -15.25 -10.49 -15.85
CA VAL A 278 -15.84 -9.31 -15.18
C VAL A 278 -16.74 -9.69 -14.01
N ALA A 279 -16.56 -10.90 -13.48
CA ALA A 279 -17.24 -11.35 -12.27
C ALA A 279 -16.87 -10.50 -11.03
N GLY A 280 -17.63 -10.65 -9.94
CA GLY A 280 -17.45 -9.87 -8.72
C GLY A 280 -18.11 -8.50 -8.78
N ARG A 281 -17.89 -7.70 -7.74
CA ARG A 281 -18.37 -6.33 -7.63
C ARG A 281 -17.24 -5.37 -7.97
N TRP A 282 -17.47 -4.55 -8.99
CA TRP A 282 -16.56 -3.50 -9.41
C TRP A 282 -16.89 -2.21 -8.67
N SER A 283 -15.86 -1.50 -8.23
CA SER A 283 -15.99 -0.22 -7.53
C SER A 283 -14.87 0.74 -7.93
N LEU A 284 -15.08 2.03 -7.68
CA LEU A 284 -13.99 3.01 -7.74
C LEU A 284 -12.97 2.71 -6.66
N LEU A 285 -11.68 2.89 -6.97
CA LEU A 285 -10.64 2.91 -5.95
C LEU A 285 -10.87 4.07 -4.97
N PRO A 286 -10.47 3.92 -3.69
CA PRO A 286 -10.67 4.97 -2.70
C PRO A 286 -9.97 6.26 -3.10
N ALA A 287 -10.57 7.39 -2.74
CA ALA A 287 -9.98 8.69 -2.96
C ALA A 287 -8.64 8.79 -2.24
N ARG A 288 -7.65 9.36 -2.91
CA ARG A 288 -6.31 9.58 -2.34
C ARG A 288 -6.38 10.67 -1.27
N GLU A 289 -5.56 10.50 -0.23
CA GLU A 289 -5.35 11.53 0.78
C GLU A 289 -4.83 12.82 0.12
N PRO A 290 -5.51 13.98 0.25
CA PRO A 290 -5.07 15.22 -0.36
C PRO A 290 -3.77 15.77 0.24
N ASP A 291 -3.46 15.52 1.52
CA ASP A 291 -2.23 16.01 2.15
C ASP A 291 -1.00 15.20 1.67
N THR A 292 -0.19 15.85 0.85
CA THR A 292 1.05 15.27 0.31
C THR A 292 2.08 14.95 1.39
N THR A 293 2.07 15.65 2.52
CA THR A 293 2.97 15.40 3.66
C THR A 293 2.62 14.09 4.36
N VAL A 294 1.33 13.86 4.61
CA VAL A 294 0.83 12.62 5.22
C VAL A 294 1.15 11.43 4.31
N ARG A 295 0.91 11.56 3.01
CA ARG A 295 1.27 10.53 2.03
C ARG A 295 2.77 10.26 1.96
N ALA A 296 3.60 11.31 1.98
CA ALA A 296 5.05 11.15 1.94
C ALA A 296 5.57 10.44 3.21
N HIS A 297 4.98 10.72 4.38
CA HIS A 297 5.27 10.01 5.62
C HIS A 297 4.89 8.53 5.53
N ALA A 298 3.69 8.22 5.03
CA ALA A 298 3.24 6.84 4.84
C ALA A 298 4.13 6.06 3.86
N LEU A 299 4.52 6.70 2.75
CA LEU A 299 5.44 6.11 1.77
C LEU A 299 6.82 5.81 2.39
N ALA A 300 7.37 6.73 3.18
CA ALA A 300 8.66 6.51 3.85
C ALA A 300 8.61 5.32 4.83
N ARG A 301 7.49 5.16 5.56
CA ARG A 301 7.26 3.98 6.41
C ARG A 301 7.13 2.70 5.57
N ALA A 302 6.33 2.72 4.50
CA ALA A 302 6.18 1.56 3.61
C ALA A 302 7.49 1.14 2.93
N LEU A 303 8.39 2.08 2.64
CA LEU A 303 9.74 1.78 2.12
C LEU A 303 10.63 1.14 3.20
N LEU A 304 10.55 1.59 4.45
CA LEU A 304 11.28 0.97 5.56
C LEU A 304 10.78 -0.44 5.85
N ASP A 305 9.46 -0.62 5.92
CA ASP A 305 8.86 -1.94 6.21
C ASP A 305 9.23 -2.96 5.12
N ARG A 306 9.31 -2.50 3.87
CA ARG A 306 9.66 -3.33 2.71
C ARG A 306 11.14 -3.61 2.58
N HIS A 307 11.98 -2.58 2.59
CA HIS A 307 13.41 -2.77 2.33
C HIS A 307 14.22 -3.10 3.58
N GLY A 308 13.72 -2.70 4.76
CA GLY A 308 14.47 -2.69 6.03
C GLY A 308 15.57 -1.63 6.02
N VAL A 309 16.44 -1.67 5.00
CA VAL A 309 17.49 -0.70 4.71
C VAL A 309 17.17 0.03 3.41
N VAL A 310 16.76 1.30 3.52
CA VAL A 310 16.37 2.11 2.36
C VAL A 310 17.60 2.68 1.67
N THR A 311 17.87 2.21 0.46
CA THR A 311 19.00 2.69 -0.37
C THR A 311 18.52 3.57 -1.52
N ARG A 312 19.44 4.37 -2.10
CA ARG A 312 19.15 5.16 -3.31
C ARG A 312 18.64 4.30 -4.46
N GLY A 313 19.22 3.11 -4.65
CA GLY A 313 18.81 2.17 -5.70
C GLY A 313 17.41 1.60 -5.46
N ALA A 314 17.06 1.26 -4.21
CA ALA A 314 15.73 0.78 -3.86
C ALA A 314 14.64 1.81 -4.16
N VAL A 315 14.86 3.07 -3.76
CA VAL A 315 13.91 4.16 -4.02
C VAL A 315 13.77 4.45 -5.52
N ALA A 316 14.88 4.38 -6.28
CA ALA A 316 14.84 4.55 -7.73
C ALA A 316 14.06 3.43 -8.43
N ALA A 317 14.24 2.18 -7.98
CA ALA A 317 13.53 1.02 -8.54
C ALA A 317 12.01 1.08 -8.31
N GLU A 318 11.55 1.74 -7.24
CA GLU A 318 10.12 1.96 -6.96
C GLU A 318 9.52 3.19 -7.66
N GLY A 319 10.32 3.96 -8.41
CA GLY A 319 9.81 5.11 -9.15
C GLY A 319 9.25 6.22 -8.26
N VAL A 320 9.76 6.36 -7.04
CA VAL A 320 9.28 7.36 -6.08
C VAL A 320 9.53 8.77 -6.61
N GLU A 321 8.47 9.59 -6.66
CA GLU A 321 8.54 10.98 -7.10
C GLU A 321 9.49 11.80 -6.21
N GLY A 322 10.37 12.59 -6.83
CA GLY A 322 11.43 13.33 -6.13
C GLY A 322 12.60 12.47 -5.64
N GLY A 323 12.55 11.15 -5.85
CA GLY A 323 13.62 10.20 -5.58
C GLY A 323 14.06 10.14 -4.12
N PHE A 324 15.28 9.66 -3.90
CA PHE A 324 15.81 9.43 -2.55
C PHE A 324 15.90 10.71 -1.70
N SER A 325 16.19 11.87 -2.30
CA SER A 325 16.32 13.12 -1.55
C SER A 325 15.01 13.57 -0.90
N ALA A 326 13.86 13.29 -1.54
CA ALA A 326 12.55 13.57 -0.95
C ALA A 326 12.30 12.69 0.29
N VAL A 327 12.54 11.39 0.16
CA VAL A 327 12.34 10.39 1.23
C VAL A 327 13.34 10.59 2.37
N TYR A 328 14.60 10.91 2.07
CA TYR A 328 15.67 11.05 3.05
C TYR A 328 15.37 12.09 4.13
N ARG A 329 14.73 13.22 3.77
CA ARG A 329 14.32 14.25 4.74
C ARG A 329 13.35 13.71 5.79
N ILE A 330 12.46 12.81 5.37
CA ILE A 330 11.46 12.19 6.23
C ILE A 330 12.11 11.10 7.09
N LEU A 331 12.97 10.26 6.49
CA LEU A 331 13.73 9.25 7.23
C LEU A 331 14.66 9.86 8.29
N ALA A 332 15.26 11.02 8.01
CA ALA A 332 16.05 11.75 9.00
C ALA A 332 15.18 12.22 10.19
N ALA A 333 13.94 12.63 9.94
CA ALA A 333 13.00 12.96 11.01
C ALA A 333 12.55 11.71 11.79
N PHE A 334 12.43 10.55 11.13
CA PHE A 334 12.15 9.27 11.80
C PHE A 334 13.28 8.88 12.75
N GLU A 335 14.52 9.10 12.35
CA GLU A 335 15.67 8.85 13.21
C GLU A 335 15.71 9.81 14.41
N GLU A 336 15.41 11.10 14.21
CA GLU A 336 15.30 12.08 15.32
C GLU A 336 14.23 11.70 16.36
N THR A 337 13.21 10.95 15.93
CA THR A 337 12.12 10.46 16.78
C THR A 337 12.31 9.01 17.24
N GLY A 338 13.40 8.34 16.83
CA GLY A 338 13.73 6.96 17.19
C GLY A 338 12.91 5.89 16.46
N GLN A 339 12.17 6.26 15.40
CA GLN A 339 11.38 5.34 14.59
C GLN A 339 12.20 4.60 13.52
N ALA A 340 13.37 5.14 13.16
CA ALA A 340 14.32 4.54 12.22
C ALA A 340 15.75 4.76 12.74
N ARG A 341 16.72 4.07 12.13
CA ARG A 341 18.15 4.20 12.42
C ARG A 341 18.94 4.24 11.12
#